data_AF-A0A2S2DFA5-F1
#
_entry.id   AF-A0A2S2DFA5-F1
#
_cell.length_a   1.000
_cell.length_b   1.000
_cell.length_c   1.000
_cell.angle_alpha   90.00
_cell.angle_beta   90.00
_cell.angle_gamma   90.00
#
_symmetry.space_group_name_H-M   'P 1'
#
loop_
_entity.id
_entity.type
_entity.pdbx_description
1 polymer ?
#
loop_
_entity_poly.entity_id
_entity_poly.type
_entity_poly.pdbx_seq_one_letter_code
_entity_poly.pdbx_strand_id
1 'polypeptide(L)'
;MVAAAPSRRGRGGDRMTAPASLSPAFVQWWFAPWDLAGLRQDAGAPAPRDLLGRRDAYRRWCLDAGIPAALPPTPDSRWAALATLGDTELARAARLFGGLFAARMPLPQALAGLEEDERRWCAGVANLQPLPRAPWRASTALEAGVDGAGLAWLALCLEHGFPGLWPRLRLRLPASAAAGAERCLQDGGVPPADAALARLARCWTLCERRAA
;
A
#
# COMPACT_ATOMS: atom_id res chain seq x y z
N MET A 1 -45.54 -36.11 -23.67
CA MET A 1 -44.51 -35.36 -24.43
C MET A 1 -44.51 -33.92 -23.95
N VAL A 2 -43.60 -33.58 -23.03
CA VAL A 2 -43.21 -32.19 -22.72
C VAL A 2 -41.70 -32.23 -22.52
N ALA A 3 -40.99 -31.38 -23.25
CA ALA A 3 -39.56 -31.42 -23.48
C ALA A 3 -38.75 -31.00 -22.24
N ALA A 4 -37.69 -31.76 -21.95
CA ALA A 4 -36.68 -31.42 -20.95
C ALA A 4 -35.74 -30.33 -21.49
N ALA A 5 -35.57 -29.25 -20.73
CA ALA A 5 -34.62 -28.19 -21.02
C ALA A 5 -33.19 -28.61 -20.64
N PRO A 6 -32.16 -28.36 -21.49
CA PRO A 6 -30.79 -28.71 -21.15
C PRO A 6 -30.14 -27.65 -20.24
N SER A 7 -29.69 -28.12 -19.07
CA SER A 7 -28.93 -27.38 -18.09
C SER A 7 -27.53 -27.02 -18.63
N ARG A 8 -27.29 -25.75 -18.95
CA ARG A 8 -25.95 -25.24 -19.29
C ARG A 8 -25.14 -25.00 -18.00
N ARG A 9 -24.36 -25.99 -17.56
CA ARG A 9 -23.25 -25.77 -16.63
C ARG A 9 -22.07 -25.16 -17.39
N GLY A 10 -22.01 -23.83 -17.42
CA GLY A 10 -20.84 -23.07 -17.84
C GLY A 10 -19.71 -23.27 -16.83
N ARG A 11 -18.75 -24.12 -17.20
CA ARG A 11 -17.49 -24.34 -16.51
C ARG A 11 -16.61 -23.09 -16.71
N GLY A 12 -16.83 -22.07 -15.90
CA GLY A 12 -15.92 -20.93 -15.77
C GLY A 12 -14.71 -21.38 -14.98
N GLY A 13 -13.69 -21.88 -15.69
CA GLY A 13 -12.39 -22.15 -15.09
C GLY A 13 -11.84 -20.85 -14.53
N ASP A 14 -11.82 -20.74 -13.21
CA ASP A 14 -10.95 -19.83 -12.50
C ASP A 14 -9.54 -20.08 -13.05
N ARG A 15 -9.06 -19.15 -13.88
CA ARG A 15 -7.63 -19.03 -14.13
C ARG A 15 -7.04 -18.65 -12.78
N MET A 16 -6.64 -19.66 -12.00
CA MET A 16 -5.65 -19.53 -10.95
C MET A 16 -4.47 -18.78 -11.58
N THR A 17 -4.48 -17.47 -11.38
CA THR A 17 -3.41 -16.60 -11.81
C THR A 17 -2.27 -16.99 -10.90
N ALA A 18 -1.20 -17.56 -11.46
CA ALA A 18 -0.02 -17.91 -10.67
C ALA A 18 0.38 -16.70 -9.82
N PRO A 19 0.79 -16.90 -8.54
CA PRO A 19 1.22 -15.78 -7.72
C PRO A 19 2.35 -15.07 -8.46
N ALA A 20 2.16 -13.79 -8.78
CA ALA A 20 3.19 -13.01 -9.43
C ALA A 20 4.45 -13.07 -8.57
N SER A 21 5.58 -13.47 -9.14
CA SER A 21 6.85 -13.56 -8.43
C SER A 21 7.35 -12.16 -8.07
N LEU A 22 8.06 -12.05 -6.95
CA LEU A 22 8.74 -10.82 -6.58
C LEU A 22 9.90 -10.56 -7.54
N SER A 23 10.07 -9.31 -7.99
CA SER A 23 11.15 -8.95 -8.89
C SER A 23 12.51 -8.99 -8.18
N PRO A 24 13.63 -9.21 -8.91
CA PRO A 24 14.96 -9.14 -8.31
C PRO A 24 15.25 -7.78 -7.64
N ALA A 25 14.78 -6.67 -8.23
CA ALA A 25 14.92 -5.34 -7.67
C ALA A 25 14.18 -5.19 -6.33
N PHE A 26 12.98 -5.77 -6.21
CA PHE A 26 12.25 -5.81 -4.96
C PHE A 26 12.99 -6.63 -3.90
N VAL A 27 13.48 -7.82 -4.25
CA VAL A 27 14.23 -8.68 -3.32
C VAL A 27 15.49 -7.97 -2.83
N GLN A 28 16.20 -7.30 -3.72
CA GLN A 28 17.35 -6.47 -3.37
C GLN A 28 16.95 -5.35 -2.41
N TRP A 29 15.87 -4.61 -2.71
CA TRP A 29 15.34 -3.58 -1.82
C TRP A 29 14.97 -4.14 -0.44
N TRP A 30 14.35 -5.32 -0.39
CA TRP A 30 13.88 -5.92 0.85
C TRP A 30 15.03 -6.29 1.80
N PHE A 31 16.12 -6.82 1.27
CA PHE A 31 17.27 -7.33 2.04
C PHE A 31 18.46 -6.37 2.13
N ALA A 32 18.46 -5.30 1.32
CA ALA A 32 19.45 -4.23 1.38
C ALA A 32 18.78 -2.85 1.19
N PRO A 33 17.82 -2.47 2.06
CA PRO A 33 17.08 -1.22 1.91
C PRO A 33 17.97 0.03 2.03
N TRP A 34 19.12 -0.07 2.70
CA TRP A 34 20.12 1.00 2.78
C TRP A 34 20.92 1.21 1.49
N ASP A 35 20.95 0.24 0.57
CA ASP A 35 21.62 0.39 -0.73
C ASP A 35 20.79 1.28 -1.68
N LEU A 36 19.51 1.51 -1.37
CA LEU A 36 18.58 2.29 -2.18
C LEU A 36 18.19 3.58 -1.43
N ALA A 37 18.80 4.69 -1.86
CA ALA A 37 18.47 6.09 -1.55
C ALA A 37 17.76 6.38 -0.20
N GLY A 38 18.52 6.90 0.77
CA GLY A 38 17.98 7.76 1.84
C GLY A 38 17.85 7.13 3.23
N LEU A 39 17.84 5.80 3.35
CA LEU A 39 17.90 5.12 4.64
C LEU A 39 19.35 5.10 5.13
N ARG A 40 19.81 6.21 5.72
CA ARG A 40 21.17 6.37 6.27
C ARG A 40 21.56 5.15 7.11
N GLN A 41 22.57 4.41 6.65
CA GLN A 41 23.46 3.69 7.56
C GLN A 41 24.25 4.71 8.38
N ASP A 42 24.48 4.39 9.65
CA ASP A 42 25.51 5.06 10.43
C ASP A 42 26.82 5.11 9.63
N ALA A 43 27.35 6.32 9.48
CA ALA A 43 28.37 6.71 8.51
C ALA A 43 29.79 6.19 8.81
N GLY A 44 29.96 4.94 9.25
CA GLY A 44 31.26 4.42 9.67
C GLY A 44 31.51 2.92 9.51
N ALA A 45 30.50 2.09 9.24
CA ALA A 45 30.71 0.66 9.07
C ALA A 45 31.06 0.33 7.59
N PRO A 46 32.15 -0.40 7.31
CA PRO A 46 32.43 -0.86 5.96
C PRO A 46 31.30 -1.77 5.47
N ALA A 47 30.87 -1.58 4.23
CA ALA A 47 29.83 -2.41 3.62
C ALA A 47 30.26 -3.89 3.67
N PRO A 48 29.40 -4.80 4.18
CA PRO A 48 29.72 -6.21 4.26
C PRO A 48 30.00 -6.77 2.85
N ARG A 49 31.17 -7.42 2.70
CA ARG A 49 31.67 -7.92 1.42
C ARG A 49 31.14 -9.31 1.05
N ASP A 50 30.63 -10.06 2.02
CA ASP A 50 30.13 -11.42 1.86
C ASP A 50 28.62 -11.52 2.16
N LEU A 51 28.00 -12.64 1.77
CA LEU A 51 26.57 -12.88 1.97
C LEU A 51 26.19 -12.98 3.46
N LEU A 52 27.08 -13.54 4.28
CA LEU A 52 26.84 -13.70 5.72
C LEU A 52 26.82 -12.34 6.42
N GLY A 53 27.81 -11.49 6.16
CA GLY A 53 27.85 -10.12 6.69
C GLY A 53 26.66 -9.29 6.24
N ARG A 54 26.21 -9.43 4.98
CA ARG A 54 24.99 -8.76 4.48
C ARG A 54 23.75 -9.21 5.24
N ARG A 55 23.60 -10.50 5.49
CA ARG A 55 22.49 -11.05 6.25
C ARG A 55 22.47 -10.57 7.69
N ASP A 56 23.62 -10.50 8.34
CA ASP A 56 23.72 -10.08 9.75
C ASP A 56 23.52 -8.57 9.89
N ALA A 57 24.06 -7.77 8.97
CA ALA A 57 23.76 -6.33 8.87
C ALA A 57 22.26 -6.09 8.67
N TYR A 58 21.61 -6.89 7.81
CA TYR A 58 20.16 -6.82 7.60
C TYR A 58 19.36 -7.10 8.87
N ARG A 59 19.69 -8.17 9.58
CA ARG A 59 19.02 -8.53 10.84
C ARG A 59 19.22 -7.46 11.89
N ARG A 60 20.42 -6.90 11.99
CA ARG A 60 20.71 -5.83 12.94
C ARG A 60 19.90 -4.57 12.64
N TRP A 61 19.91 -4.12 11.38
CA TRP A 61 19.11 -2.98 10.95
C TRP A 61 17.61 -3.18 11.23
N CYS A 62 17.08 -4.38 10.94
CA CYS A 62 15.70 -4.71 11.25
C CYS A 62 15.40 -4.64 12.76
N LEU A 63 16.31 -5.13 13.59
CA LEU A 63 16.20 -5.08 15.05
C LEU A 63 16.20 -3.63 15.57
N ASP A 64 17.13 -2.80 15.09
CA ASP A 64 17.23 -1.38 15.48
C ASP A 64 15.99 -0.59 15.02
N ALA A 65 15.41 -0.93 13.86
CA ALA A 65 14.19 -0.31 13.33
C ALA A 65 12.89 -0.92 13.91
N GLY A 66 12.97 -1.98 14.72
CA GLY A 66 11.81 -2.66 15.31
C GLY A 66 10.92 -3.39 14.29
N ILE A 67 11.49 -3.91 13.21
CA ILE A 67 10.76 -4.57 12.11
C ILE A 67 11.18 -6.04 11.92
N PRO A 68 10.29 -6.93 11.46
CA PRO A 68 10.65 -8.32 11.21
C PRO A 68 11.66 -8.46 10.07
N ALA A 69 12.74 -9.23 10.28
CA ALA A 69 13.79 -9.49 9.29
C ALA A 69 13.45 -10.64 8.31
N ALA A 70 12.20 -11.09 8.25
CA ALA A 70 11.75 -12.15 7.36
C ALA A 70 10.79 -11.60 6.31
N LEU A 71 10.85 -12.14 5.09
CA LEU A 71 9.77 -11.96 4.12
C LEU A 71 8.52 -12.69 4.64
N PRO A 72 7.32 -12.11 4.52
CA PRO A 72 6.09 -12.82 4.89
C PRO A 72 5.94 -14.09 4.04
N PRO A 73 5.27 -15.14 4.55
CA PRO A 73 5.13 -16.41 3.86
C PRO A 73 4.29 -16.30 2.58
N THR A 74 3.35 -15.37 2.53
CA THR A 74 2.43 -15.15 1.40
C THR A 74 2.38 -13.67 1.02
N PRO A 75 3.44 -13.13 0.39
CA PRO A 75 3.45 -11.72 -0.03
C PRO A 75 2.52 -11.53 -1.22
N ASP A 76 1.60 -10.56 -1.15
CA ASP A 76 0.86 -10.09 -2.32
C ASP A 76 1.75 -9.16 -3.15
N SER A 77 2.38 -9.73 -4.17
CA SER A 77 3.32 -9.04 -5.06
C SER A 77 2.74 -7.85 -5.82
N ARG A 78 1.41 -7.66 -5.83
CA ARG A 78 0.79 -6.44 -6.39
C ARG A 78 1.23 -5.18 -5.65
N TRP A 79 1.63 -5.30 -4.38
CA TRP A 79 2.15 -4.20 -3.57
C TRP A 79 3.65 -3.99 -3.71
N ALA A 80 4.38 -4.93 -4.34
CA ALA A 80 5.84 -4.87 -4.44
C ALA A 80 6.35 -3.61 -5.17
N ALA A 81 5.56 -3.05 -6.10
CA ALA A 81 5.92 -1.84 -6.84
C ALA A 81 6.17 -0.61 -5.95
N LEU A 82 5.55 -0.56 -4.76
CA LEU A 82 5.77 0.51 -3.78
C LEU A 82 7.21 0.64 -3.31
N ALA A 83 7.94 -0.47 -3.27
CA ALA A 83 9.33 -0.50 -2.85
C ALA A 83 10.22 0.41 -3.70
N THR A 84 9.88 0.54 -4.99
CA THR A 84 10.68 1.27 -5.98
C THR A 84 10.13 2.65 -6.32
N LEU A 85 8.93 2.98 -5.84
CA LEU A 85 8.29 4.28 -6.08
C LEU A 85 9.09 5.39 -5.38
N GLY A 86 9.33 6.55 -6.01
CA GLY A 86 10.03 7.68 -5.38
C GLY A 86 9.23 8.31 -4.24
N ASP A 87 9.87 9.05 -3.33
CA ASP A 87 9.19 9.60 -2.13
C ASP A 87 8.08 10.60 -2.51
N THR A 88 8.34 11.48 -3.49
CA THR A 88 7.34 12.43 -4.01
C THR A 88 6.17 11.73 -4.71
N GLU A 89 6.48 10.71 -5.52
CA GLU A 89 5.48 9.90 -6.22
C GLU A 89 4.60 9.14 -5.22
N LEU A 90 5.22 8.58 -4.17
CA LEU A 90 4.52 7.90 -3.08
C LEU A 90 3.58 8.85 -2.34
N ALA A 91 4.04 10.05 -1.98
CA ALA A 91 3.22 11.06 -1.32
C ALA A 91 2.02 11.46 -2.20
N ARG A 92 2.27 11.74 -3.50
CA ARG A 92 1.21 12.13 -4.44
C ARG A 92 0.23 11.00 -4.72
N ALA A 93 0.70 9.77 -4.87
CA ALA A 93 -0.16 8.60 -5.05
C ALA A 93 -1.02 8.34 -3.80
N ALA A 94 -0.43 8.47 -2.60
CA ALA A 94 -1.15 8.34 -1.34
C ALA A 94 -2.25 9.40 -1.21
N ARG A 95 -1.95 10.67 -1.50
CA ARG A 95 -2.93 11.75 -1.54
C ARG A 95 -4.12 11.45 -2.45
N LEU A 96 -3.85 11.02 -3.69
CA LEU A 96 -4.91 10.63 -4.64
C LEU A 96 -5.72 9.44 -4.14
N PHE A 97 -5.05 8.46 -3.51
CA PHE A 97 -5.69 7.29 -2.93
C PHE A 97 -6.64 7.68 -1.79
N GLY A 98 -6.23 8.58 -0.89
CA GLY A 98 -7.10 9.18 0.12
C GLY A 98 -8.28 9.94 -0.50
N GLY A 99 -8.02 10.66 -1.60
CA GLY A 99 -9.03 11.34 -2.41
C GLY A 99 -10.13 10.42 -2.94
N LEU A 100 -9.79 9.18 -3.35
CA LEU A 100 -10.79 8.20 -3.81
C LEU A 100 -11.82 7.86 -2.73
N PHE A 101 -11.38 7.75 -1.48
CA PHE A 101 -12.27 7.46 -0.36
C PHE A 101 -13.02 8.70 0.11
N ALA A 102 -12.34 9.85 0.18
CA ALA A 102 -12.97 11.13 0.51
C ALA A 102 -14.11 11.48 -0.46
N ALA A 103 -13.96 11.18 -1.74
CA ALA A 103 -15.00 11.39 -2.75
C ALA A 103 -16.27 10.55 -2.54
N ARG A 104 -16.19 9.48 -1.75
CA ARG A 104 -17.35 8.62 -1.41
C ARG A 104 -18.03 8.99 -0.11
N MET A 105 -17.50 9.99 0.59
CA MET A 105 -18.00 10.40 1.89
C MET A 105 -18.85 11.68 1.79
N PRO A 106 -19.85 11.85 2.67
CA PRO A 106 -20.66 13.06 2.73
C PRO A 106 -19.92 14.22 3.42
N LEU A 107 -18.63 14.41 3.13
CA LEU A 107 -17.77 15.44 3.75
C LEU A 107 -17.00 16.19 2.65
N PRO A 108 -17.60 17.20 2.00
CA PRO A 108 -16.96 17.94 0.91
C PRO A 108 -15.61 18.57 1.29
N GLN A 109 -15.47 18.98 2.56
CA GLN A 109 -14.23 19.55 3.10
C GLN A 109 -13.06 18.56 3.08
N ALA A 110 -13.33 17.25 3.05
CA ALA A 110 -12.29 16.24 2.94
C ALA A 110 -11.50 16.37 1.64
N LEU A 111 -12.10 16.91 0.58
CA LEU A 111 -11.43 17.13 -0.71
C LEU A 111 -10.76 18.50 -0.83
N ALA A 112 -10.87 19.37 0.18
CA ALA A 112 -10.39 20.76 0.10
C ALA A 112 -8.87 20.86 -0.15
N GLY A 113 -8.11 19.84 0.26
CA GLY A 113 -6.67 19.77 0.03
C GLY A 113 -6.26 19.43 -1.41
N LEU A 114 -7.17 18.88 -2.23
CA LEU A 114 -6.91 18.45 -3.61
C LEU A 114 -7.10 19.58 -4.62
N GLU A 115 -6.37 19.56 -5.74
CA GLU A 115 -6.67 20.46 -6.86
C GLU A 115 -7.97 20.06 -7.57
N GLU A 116 -8.62 20.98 -8.30
CA GLU A 116 -9.89 20.70 -8.99
C GLU A 116 -9.79 19.51 -9.96
N ASP A 117 -8.69 19.41 -10.70
CA ASP A 117 -8.49 18.30 -11.62
C ASP A 117 -8.31 16.96 -10.89
N GLU A 118 -7.61 16.96 -9.75
CA GLU A 118 -7.47 15.79 -8.88
C GLU A 118 -8.82 15.40 -8.26
N ARG A 119 -9.61 16.36 -7.78
CA ARG A 119 -10.96 16.13 -7.22
C ARG A 119 -11.87 15.45 -8.23
N ARG A 120 -11.96 15.99 -9.45
CA ARG A 120 -12.79 15.42 -10.53
C ARG A 120 -12.35 14.01 -10.89
N TRP A 121 -11.03 13.80 -11.02
CA TRP A 121 -10.48 12.49 -11.31
C TRP A 121 -10.81 11.48 -10.19
N CYS A 122 -10.59 11.85 -8.93
CA CYS A 122 -10.90 11.00 -7.79
C CYS A 122 -12.39 10.63 -7.73
N ALA A 123 -13.29 11.60 -7.94
CA ALA A 123 -14.73 11.36 -7.98
C ALA A 123 -15.12 10.42 -9.14
N GLY A 124 -14.55 10.61 -10.33
CA GLY A 124 -14.77 9.75 -11.48
C GLY A 124 -14.35 8.30 -11.23
N VAL A 125 -13.14 8.09 -10.72
CA VAL A 125 -12.63 6.75 -10.39
C VAL A 125 -13.46 6.11 -9.26
N ALA A 126 -13.78 6.87 -8.20
CA ALA A 126 -14.55 6.39 -7.07
C ALA A 126 -15.96 5.93 -7.44
N ASN A 127 -16.59 6.56 -8.44
CA ASN A 127 -17.90 6.17 -8.96
C ASN A 127 -17.86 4.89 -9.80
N LEU A 128 -16.74 4.64 -10.49
CA LEU A 128 -16.57 3.45 -11.34
C LEU A 128 -16.09 2.22 -10.57
N GLN A 129 -15.45 2.42 -9.41
CA GLN A 129 -14.89 1.35 -8.60
C GLN A 129 -15.80 1.04 -7.40
N PRO A 130 -16.17 -0.23 -7.16
CA PRO A 130 -16.87 -0.62 -5.94
C PRO A 130 -15.87 -0.69 -4.78
N LEU A 131 -15.39 0.48 -4.35
CA LEU A 131 -14.51 0.66 -3.20
C LEU A 131 -15.26 0.24 -1.92
N PRO A 132 -14.57 -0.41 -0.96
CA PRO A 132 -15.15 -0.65 0.35
C PRO A 132 -15.48 0.69 1.03
N ARG A 133 -16.44 0.66 1.96
CA ARG A 133 -16.62 1.79 2.88
C ARG A 133 -15.33 1.97 3.68
N ALA A 134 -15.05 3.22 4.05
CA ALA A 134 -13.89 3.50 4.87
C ALA A 134 -13.96 2.75 6.22
N PRO A 135 -12.89 2.03 6.61
CA PRO A 135 -12.90 1.13 7.76
C PRO A 135 -12.79 1.87 9.10
N TRP A 136 -12.55 3.18 9.06
CA TRP A 136 -12.41 4.04 10.22
C TRP A 136 -13.70 4.76 10.55
N ARG A 137 -13.81 5.20 11.81
CA ARG A 137 -14.51 6.46 12.14
C ARG A 137 -13.78 7.56 11.39
N ALA A 138 -14.16 7.78 10.15
CA ALA A 138 -13.43 8.54 9.16
C ALA A 138 -13.26 10.05 9.47
N SER A 139 -13.57 10.49 10.68
CA SER A 139 -13.31 11.85 11.15
C SER A 139 -11.82 12.07 11.42
N THR A 140 -11.13 11.22 12.20
CA THR A 140 -9.75 11.53 12.67
C THR A 140 -8.71 11.51 11.54
N ALA A 141 -8.80 10.53 10.64
CA ALA A 141 -7.88 10.44 9.50
C ALA A 141 -8.12 11.54 8.44
N LEU A 142 -9.38 11.94 8.23
CA LEU A 142 -9.71 13.03 7.28
C LEU A 142 -9.51 14.42 7.89
N GLU A 143 -9.61 14.57 9.20
CA GLU A 143 -9.19 15.78 9.93
C GLU A 143 -7.70 16.03 9.71
N ALA A 144 -6.89 14.98 9.58
CA ALA A 144 -5.49 15.07 9.18
C ALA A 144 -5.28 15.33 7.67
N GLY A 145 -6.35 15.42 6.88
CA GLY A 145 -6.33 15.65 5.43
C GLY A 145 -6.23 14.38 4.58
N VAL A 146 -6.38 14.54 3.27
CA VAL A 146 -6.34 13.45 2.27
C VAL A 146 -5.00 12.71 2.24
N ASP A 147 -3.91 13.42 2.52
CA ASP A 147 -2.56 12.84 2.54
C ASP A 147 -2.46 11.80 3.67
N GLY A 148 -2.85 12.19 4.89
CA GLY A 148 -2.86 11.32 6.05
C GLY A 148 -3.81 10.14 5.90
N ALA A 149 -5.04 10.39 5.41
CA ALA A 149 -6.01 9.34 5.15
C ALA A 149 -5.54 8.34 4.10
N GLY A 150 -4.90 8.81 3.03
CA GLY A 150 -4.34 7.97 1.98
C GLY A 150 -3.21 7.07 2.47
N LEU A 151 -2.28 7.63 3.25
CA LEU A 151 -1.20 6.86 3.87
C LEU A 151 -1.72 5.85 4.89
N ALA A 152 -2.71 6.21 5.70
CA ALA A 152 -3.36 5.29 6.63
C ALA A 152 -3.97 4.10 5.88
N TRP A 153 -4.72 4.37 4.81
CA TRP A 153 -5.32 3.35 3.97
C TRP A 153 -4.29 2.42 3.33
N LEU A 154 -3.22 3.00 2.79
CA LEU A 154 -2.11 2.24 2.25
C LEU A 154 -1.51 1.33 3.31
N ALA A 155 -1.20 1.87 4.48
CA ALA A 155 -0.64 1.13 5.60
C ALA A 155 -1.53 -0.07 5.99
N LEU A 156 -2.83 0.14 6.13
CA LEU A 156 -3.78 -0.93 6.47
C LEU A 156 -3.84 -2.02 5.41
N CYS A 157 -3.82 -1.64 4.12
CA CYS A 157 -3.77 -2.59 3.01
C CYS A 157 -2.49 -3.41 3.04
N LEU A 158 -1.37 -2.80 3.40
CA LEU A 158 -0.06 -3.46 3.45
C LEU A 158 0.07 -4.37 4.67
N GLU A 159 -0.41 -3.99 5.84
CA GLU A 159 -0.40 -4.87 7.01
C GLU A 159 -1.16 -6.19 6.77
N HIS A 160 -2.11 -6.20 5.81
CA HIS A 160 -2.87 -7.40 5.45
C HIS A 160 -2.35 -8.08 4.19
N GLY A 161 -2.12 -7.33 3.11
CA GLY A 161 -1.69 -7.89 1.82
C GLY A 161 -0.20 -8.19 1.74
N PHE A 162 0.64 -7.43 2.44
CA PHE A 162 2.09 -7.62 2.43
C PHE A 162 2.70 -7.25 3.80
N PRO A 163 2.51 -8.09 4.84
CA PRO A 163 2.98 -7.80 6.17
C PRO A 163 4.49 -7.50 6.19
N GLY A 164 4.88 -6.42 6.87
CA GLY A 164 6.26 -5.95 6.93
C GLY A 164 6.71 -5.02 5.80
N LEU A 165 5.88 -4.78 4.78
CA LEU A 165 6.17 -3.77 3.74
C LEU A 165 5.94 -2.35 4.27
N TRP A 166 4.82 -2.08 4.95
CA TRP A 166 4.53 -0.76 5.53
C TRP A 166 5.61 -0.27 6.52
N PRO A 167 6.07 -1.09 7.50
CA PRO A 167 7.10 -0.66 8.43
C PRO A 167 8.43 -0.28 7.79
N ARG A 168 8.70 -0.72 6.56
CA ARG A 168 9.87 -0.31 5.77
C ARG A 168 9.59 0.97 4.98
N LEU A 169 8.42 1.06 4.34
CA LEU A 169 8.02 2.26 3.59
C LEU A 169 7.91 3.49 4.50
N ARG A 170 7.38 3.36 5.72
CA ARG A 170 7.25 4.49 6.65
C ARG A 170 8.58 5.15 7.00
N LEU A 171 9.70 4.42 6.93
CA LEU A 171 11.05 4.94 7.22
C LEU A 171 11.53 5.92 6.15
N ARG A 172 10.88 5.92 4.97
CA ARG A 172 11.15 6.85 3.86
C ARG A 172 10.26 8.10 3.92
N LEU A 173 9.22 8.08 4.75
CA LEU A 173 8.27 9.18 4.86
C LEU A 173 8.74 10.21 5.89
N PRO A 174 8.32 11.49 5.75
CA PRO A 174 8.46 12.46 6.84
C PRO A 174 7.84 11.93 8.13
N ALA A 175 8.51 12.14 9.26
CA ALA A 175 8.09 11.59 10.56
C ALA A 175 6.64 11.95 10.94
N SER A 176 6.18 13.16 10.59
CA SER A 176 4.80 13.60 10.83
C SER A 176 3.77 12.81 10.00
N ALA A 177 4.09 12.49 8.75
CA ALA A 177 3.23 11.72 7.86
C ALA A 177 3.13 10.27 8.31
N ALA A 178 4.27 9.66 8.67
CA ALA A 178 4.32 8.30 9.23
C ALA A 178 3.52 8.21 10.54
N ALA A 179 3.73 9.15 11.46
CA ALA A 179 3.00 9.20 12.74
C ALA A 179 1.48 9.39 12.55
N GLY A 180 1.06 10.18 11.56
CA GLY A 180 -0.35 10.33 11.21
C GLY A 180 -1.00 9.01 10.81
N ALA A 181 -0.35 8.26 9.92
CA ALA A 181 -0.83 6.95 9.49
C ALA A 181 -0.81 5.92 10.63
N GLU A 182 0.22 5.92 11.49
CA GLU A 182 0.30 5.02 12.64
C GLU A 182 -0.82 5.25 13.65
N ARG A 183 -1.15 6.51 13.98
CA ARG A 183 -2.30 6.80 14.85
C ARG A 183 -3.60 6.23 14.27
N CYS A 184 -3.80 6.37 12.96
CA CYS A 184 -4.98 5.81 12.29
C CYS A 184 -5.03 4.28 12.36
N LEU A 185 -3.88 3.59 12.31
CA LEU A 185 -3.81 2.14 12.51
C LEU A 185 -4.15 1.76 13.96
N GLN A 186 -3.62 2.50 14.94
CA GLN A 186 -3.85 2.29 16.37
C GLN A 186 -5.30 2.51 16.78
N ASP A 187 -6.02 3.40 16.10
CA ASP A 187 -7.46 3.66 16.30
C ASP A 187 -8.36 2.48 15.88
N GLY A 188 -7.78 1.35 15.47
CA GLY A 188 -8.51 0.09 15.26
C GLY A 188 -9.13 -0.03 13.87
N GLY A 189 -8.44 0.44 12.83
CA GLY A 189 -8.87 0.31 11.45
C GLY A 189 -9.26 -1.13 11.11
N VAL A 190 -10.49 -1.33 10.63
CA VAL A 190 -10.97 -2.64 10.21
C VAL A 190 -10.31 -3.04 8.90
N PRO A 191 -9.61 -4.18 8.83
CA PRO A 191 -8.95 -4.54 7.60
C PRO A 191 -9.92 -4.83 6.45
N PRO A 192 -9.55 -4.46 5.21
CA PRO A 192 -10.33 -4.86 4.04
C PRO A 192 -10.26 -6.38 3.86
N ALA A 193 -11.38 -6.98 3.48
CA ALA A 193 -11.43 -8.38 3.06
C ALA A 193 -10.53 -8.63 1.83
N ASP A 194 -10.06 -9.86 1.62
CA ASP A 194 -9.12 -10.22 0.55
C ASP A 194 -9.57 -9.79 -0.86
N ALA A 195 -10.86 -9.99 -1.17
CA ALA A 195 -11.43 -9.56 -2.45
C ALA A 195 -11.41 -8.02 -2.62
N ALA A 196 -11.52 -7.28 -1.51
CA ALA A 196 -11.37 -5.83 -1.51
C ALA A 196 -9.90 -5.43 -1.63
N LEU A 197 -8.96 -6.10 -0.95
CA LEU A 197 -7.51 -5.87 -1.09
C LEU A 197 -7.05 -5.92 -2.54
N ALA A 198 -7.49 -6.94 -3.28
CA ALA A 198 -7.20 -7.06 -4.71
C ALA A 198 -7.64 -5.85 -5.54
N ARG A 199 -8.79 -5.27 -5.18
CA ARG A 199 -9.34 -4.08 -5.84
C ARG A 199 -8.61 -2.81 -5.41
N LEU A 200 -8.28 -2.71 -4.13
CA LEU A 200 -7.51 -1.60 -3.58
C LEU A 200 -6.12 -1.52 -4.20
N ALA A 201 -5.45 -2.66 -4.40
CA ALA A 201 -4.19 -2.72 -5.14
C ALA A 201 -4.33 -2.18 -6.58
N ARG A 202 -5.43 -2.49 -7.28
CA ARG A 202 -5.69 -1.92 -8.62
C ARG A 202 -5.96 -0.42 -8.57
N CYS A 203 -6.71 0.05 -7.58
CA CYS A 203 -6.99 1.48 -7.40
C CYS A 203 -5.72 2.24 -7.07
N TRP A 204 -4.85 1.65 -6.25
CA TRP A 204 -3.51 2.15 -5.98
C TRP A 204 -2.70 2.29 -7.27
N THR A 205 -2.65 1.26 -8.13
CA THR A 205 -1.97 1.37 -9.43
C THR A 205 -2.54 2.48 -10.33
N LEU A 206 -3.83 2.79 -10.24
CA LEU A 206 -4.40 3.95 -10.95
C LEU A 206 -3.89 5.27 -10.36
N CYS A 207 -3.77 5.37 -9.03
CA CYS A 207 -3.20 6.53 -8.34
C CYS A 207 -1.71 6.70 -8.67
N GLU A 208 -0.92 5.63 -8.68
CA GLU A 208 0.50 5.66 -9.09
C GLU A 208 0.67 6.21 -10.50
N ARG A 209 -0.08 5.67 -11.48
CA ARG A 209 -0.03 6.13 -12.88
C ARG A 209 -0.44 7.59 -13.06
N ARG A 210 -1.28 8.10 -12.17
CA ARG A 210 -1.73 9.50 -12.18
C ARG A 210 -0.74 10.44 -11.48
N ALA A 211 0.04 9.89 -10.54
CA ALA A 211 1.05 10.62 -9.77
C ALA A 211 2.39 10.78 -10.51
N ALA A 212 2.71 9.84 -11.41
CA ALA A 212 3.80 9.97 -12.38
C ALA A 212 3.54 11.12 -13.38
#